data_AF-A0A0F8Y3N2-F1
#
_entry.id   AF-A0A0F8Y3N2-F1
#
_cell.length_a   1.000
_cell.length_b   1.000
_cell.length_c   1.000
_cell.angle_alpha   90.00
_cell.angle_beta   90.00
_cell.angle_gamma   90.00
#
_symmetry.space_group_name_H-M   'P 1'
#
loop_
_entity.id
_entity.type
_entity.pdbx_description
1 polymer ?
#
loop_
_entity_poly.entity_id
_entity_poly.type
_entity_poly.pdbx_seq_one_letter_code
_entity_poly.pdbx_strand_id
1 'polypeptide(L)'
;MTYTPGMVWKLLAGYQRRAQGARQRPRDDVLVQRAAPLEEAPWANSSCLWSDIEQAMRALPFQHAAILWMTVCEGEGSWRNGMKRYNWREKVGDFWGITGGDVNKVVGGALKEMCDSLNGVAVTNG
;
A
#
# COMPACT_ATOMS: atom_id res chain seq x y z
N MET A 1 -8.52 -6.66 16.40
CA MET A 1 -8.68 -7.17 15.02
C MET A 1 -7.32 -7.67 14.57
N THR A 2 -7.20 -8.90 14.08
CA THR A 2 -5.92 -9.45 13.62
C THR A 2 -5.77 -9.21 12.12
N TYR A 3 -4.77 -8.44 11.73
CA TYR A 3 -4.35 -8.25 10.35
C TYR A 3 -3.80 -9.57 9.80
N THR A 4 -4.04 -9.80 8.50
CA THR A 4 -3.38 -10.87 7.74
C THR A 4 -2.57 -10.25 6.61
N PRO A 5 -1.51 -10.92 6.11
CA PRO A 5 -0.73 -10.40 4.97
C PRO A 5 -1.60 -10.09 3.74
N GLY A 6 -2.63 -10.91 3.48
CA GLY A 6 -3.57 -10.68 2.40
C GLY A 6 -4.46 -9.44 2.60
N MET A 7 -4.80 -9.10 3.84
CA MET A 7 -5.53 -7.87 4.15
C MET A 7 -4.65 -6.63 3.99
N VAL A 8 -3.43 -6.66 4.52
CA VAL A 8 -2.45 -5.57 4.36
C VAL A 8 -2.17 -5.33 2.88
N TRP A 9 -1.95 -6.40 2.12
CA TRP A 9 -1.74 -6.33 0.69
C TRP A 9 -2.93 -5.68 -0.07
N LYS A 10 -4.18 -6.10 0.22
CA LYS A 10 -5.37 -5.48 -0.38
C LYS A 10 -5.48 -4.00 -0.02
N LEU A 11 -5.07 -3.63 1.20
CA LEU A 11 -5.08 -2.25 1.65
C LEU A 11 -4.08 -1.40 0.86
N LEU A 12 -2.85 -1.88 0.70
CA LEU A 12 -1.78 -1.24 -0.07
C LEU A 12 -2.13 -1.14 -1.57
N ALA A 13 -2.66 -2.20 -2.18
CA ALA A 13 -3.11 -2.20 -3.57
C ALA A 13 -4.21 -1.14 -3.85
N GLY A 14 -5.04 -0.89 -2.84
CA GLY A 14 -6.07 0.15 -2.88
C GLY A 14 -5.55 1.57 -2.65
N TYR A 15 -4.27 1.77 -2.29
CA TYR A 15 -3.72 3.07 -1.90
C TYR A 15 -3.97 4.15 -2.95
N GLN A 16 -3.55 3.92 -4.20
CA GLN A 16 -3.71 4.91 -5.26
C GLN A 16 -5.19 5.24 -5.55
N ARG A 17 -6.14 4.29 -5.42
CA ARG A 17 -7.58 4.61 -5.59
C ARG A 17 -8.05 5.55 -4.48
N ARG A 18 -7.60 5.34 -3.26
CA ARG A 18 -7.94 6.19 -2.11
C ARG A 18 -7.29 7.57 -2.21
N ALA A 19 -6.01 7.63 -2.58
CA ALA A 19 -5.30 8.88 -2.83
C ALA A 19 -5.92 9.68 -3.99
N GLN A 20 -6.37 9.00 -5.04
CA GLN A 20 -7.10 9.62 -6.16
C GLN A 20 -8.54 10.00 -5.80
N GLY A 21 -9.25 9.20 -4.99
CA GLY A 21 -10.59 9.54 -4.50
C GLY A 21 -10.59 10.73 -3.53
N ALA A 22 -9.50 10.92 -2.77
CA ALA A 22 -9.26 12.11 -1.96
C ALA A 22 -8.98 13.35 -2.83
N ARG A 23 -8.46 13.15 -4.05
CA ARG A 23 -8.39 14.16 -5.09
C ARG A 23 -9.65 14.09 -5.95
N GLN A 24 -10.82 14.39 -5.38
CA GLN A 24 -12.00 14.67 -6.21
C GLN A 24 -11.59 15.73 -7.23
N ARG A 25 -11.39 15.31 -8.49
CA ARG A 25 -11.22 16.27 -9.58
C ARG A 25 -12.58 16.92 -9.74
N PRO A 26 -12.68 18.26 -9.67
CA PRO A 26 -13.93 18.92 -9.97
C PRO A 26 -14.37 18.48 -11.36
N ARG A 27 -15.67 18.18 -11.51
CA ARG A 27 -16.27 17.95 -12.82
C ARG A 27 -16.00 19.20 -13.67
N ASP A 28 -15.48 19.04 -14.88
CA ASP A 28 -15.09 20.15 -15.76
C ASP A 28 -16.27 21.12 -16.07
N ASP A 29 -17.49 20.65 -15.82
CA ASP A 29 -18.79 21.29 -16.00
C ASP A 29 -19.33 22.02 -14.74
N VAL A 30 -18.63 22.03 -13.60
CA VAL A 30 -19.11 22.67 -12.35
C VAL A 30 -18.01 23.47 -11.65
N LEU A 31 -18.22 24.79 -11.49
CA LEU A 31 -17.25 25.74 -10.94
C LEU A 31 -16.89 25.51 -9.46
N VAL A 32 -17.79 24.94 -8.65
CA VAL A 32 -17.51 24.60 -7.24
C VAL A 32 -18.41 23.45 -6.82
N GLN A 33 -17.84 22.25 -6.61
CA GLN A 33 -18.52 21.18 -5.89
C GLN A 33 -17.97 21.17 -4.46
N ARG A 34 -18.66 21.83 -3.54
CA ARG A 34 -18.30 21.77 -2.11
C ARG A 34 -18.73 20.41 -1.60
N ALA A 35 -17.78 19.55 -1.23
CA ALA A 35 -18.08 18.27 -0.61
C ALA A 35 -18.96 18.51 0.62
N ALA A 36 -20.03 17.72 0.79
CA ALA A 36 -20.91 17.83 1.95
C ALA A 36 -20.07 17.76 3.24
N PRO A 37 -20.30 18.64 4.22
CA PRO A 37 -19.60 18.55 5.50
C PRO A 37 -19.94 17.21 6.14
N LEU A 38 -18.92 16.43 6.44
CA LEU A 38 -19.09 15.09 6.98
C LEU A 38 -19.24 15.19 8.50
N GLU A 39 -20.40 14.77 9.04
CA GLU A 39 -20.76 14.89 10.46
C GLU A 39 -19.86 14.05 11.39
N GLU A 40 -19.27 12.99 10.85
CA GLU A 40 -18.07 12.34 11.37
C GLU A 40 -17.13 12.25 10.19
N ALA A 41 -15.86 12.64 10.37
CA ALA A 41 -14.82 12.35 9.40
C ALA A 41 -14.88 10.85 9.04
N PRO A 42 -15.36 10.44 7.84
CA PRO A 42 -15.44 9.03 7.44
C PRO A 42 -14.04 8.41 7.37
N TRP A 43 -13.03 9.30 7.37
CA TRP A 43 -11.64 8.93 7.45
C TRP A 43 -11.14 8.69 8.86
N ALA A 44 -11.79 9.09 9.97
CA ALA A 44 -11.20 9.00 11.32
C ALA A 44 -10.72 7.57 11.66
N ASN A 45 -11.56 6.56 11.40
CA ASN A 45 -11.18 5.15 11.60
C ASN A 45 -10.17 4.66 10.54
N SER A 46 -10.25 5.17 9.30
CA SER A 46 -9.32 4.80 8.24
C SER A 46 -7.98 5.55 8.29
N SER A 47 -7.91 6.68 8.98
CA SER A 47 -6.73 7.53 9.13
C SER A 47 -5.84 6.99 10.23
N CYS A 48 -6.44 6.45 11.30
CA CYS A 48 -5.69 5.66 12.29
C CYS A 48 -5.09 4.42 11.62
N LEU A 49 -5.89 3.66 10.86
CA LEU A 49 -5.41 2.50 10.10
C LEU A 49 -4.29 2.86 9.10
N TRP A 50 -4.39 3.99 8.40
CA TRP A 50 -3.32 4.41 7.48
C TRP A 50 -2.07 4.86 8.21
N SER A 51 -2.22 5.63 9.28
CA SER A 51 -1.09 6.02 10.12
C SER A 51 -0.33 4.78 10.60
N ASP A 52 -1.04 3.74 11.03
CA ASP A 52 -0.45 2.49 11.48
C ASP A 52 0.27 1.75 10.33
N ILE A 53 -0.32 1.69 9.13
CA ILE A 53 0.33 1.06 7.97
C ILE A 53 1.54 1.86 7.49
N GLU A 54 1.49 3.19 7.51
CA GLU A 54 2.64 4.04 7.17
C GLU A 54 3.78 3.86 8.17
N GLN A 55 3.46 3.77 9.46
CA GLN A 55 4.43 3.45 10.50
C GLN A 55 5.03 2.05 10.29
N ALA A 56 4.21 1.05 10.00
CA ALA A 56 4.67 -0.30 9.70
C ALA A 56 5.55 -0.35 8.43
N MET A 57 5.25 0.46 7.40
CA MET A 57 6.10 0.59 6.22
C MET A 57 7.43 1.28 6.52
N ARG A 58 7.43 2.31 7.38
CA ARG A 58 8.66 3.01 7.79
C ARG A 58 9.57 2.17 8.67
N ALA A 59 9.03 1.16 9.35
CA ALA A 59 9.81 0.21 10.15
C ALA A 59 10.62 -0.76 9.28
N LEU A 60 10.20 -0.98 8.03
CA LEU A 60 10.93 -1.82 7.09
C LEU A 60 12.24 -1.16 6.63
N PRO A 61 13.26 -1.95 6.24
CA PRO A 61 14.40 -1.44 5.50
C PRO A 61 13.95 -0.65 4.26
N PHE A 62 14.59 0.50 4.02
CA PHE A 62 14.22 1.41 2.92
C PHE A 62 14.04 0.69 1.57
N GLN A 63 14.98 -0.18 1.22
CA GLN A 63 14.93 -0.96 -0.01
C GLN A 63 13.68 -1.86 -0.08
N HIS A 64 13.31 -2.51 1.02
CA HIS A 64 12.14 -3.38 1.08
C HIS A 64 10.84 -2.58 0.99
N ALA A 65 10.76 -1.45 1.71
CA ALA A 65 9.63 -0.52 1.62
C ALA A 65 9.43 0.01 0.20
N ALA A 66 10.52 0.39 -0.48
CA ALA A 66 10.48 0.90 -1.85
C ALA A 66 10.07 -0.18 -2.87
N ILE A 67 10.65 -1.39 -2.78
CA ILE A 67 10.27 -2.52 -3.64
C ILE A 67 8.80 -2.91 -3.40
N LEU A 68 8.35 -2.96 -2.15
CA LEU A 68 6.97 -3.24 -1.79
C LEU A 68 6.02 -2.20 -2.41
N TRP A 69 6.36 -0.92 -2.27
CA TRP A 69 5.59 0.18 -2.82
C TRP A 69 5.45 0.09 -4.34
N MET A 70 6.56 -0.02 -5.07
CA MET A 70 6.55 -0.12 -6.54
C MET A 70 5.77 -1.36 -6.99
N THR A 71 5.91 -2.48 -6.28
CA THR A 71 5.26 -3.73 -6.67
C THR A 71 3.76 -3.75 -6.37
N VAL A 72 3.34 -3.25 -5.21
CA VAL A 72 1.97 -3.42 -4.69
C VAL A 72 1.14 -2.15 -4.79
N CYS A 73 1.70 -0.98 -4.45
CA CYS A 73 0.97 0.28 -4.52
C CYS A 73 0.86 0.81 -5.95
N GLU A 74 1.91 0.62 -6.76
CA GLU A 74 1.97 1.18 -8.12
C GLU A 74 1.51 0.21 -9.23
N GLY A 75 1.98 -1.04 -9.24
CA GLY A 75 1.79 -1.91 -10.41
C GLY A 75 0.85 -3.11 -10.28
N GLU A 76 0.07 -3.18 -9.22
CA GLU A 76 -0.76 -4.36 -8.92
C GLU A 76 -2.00 -4.46 -9.85
N GLY A 77 -2.40 -3.36 -10.49
CA GLY A 77 -3.48 -3.36 -11.47
C GLY A 77 -2.98 -3.61 -12.91
N SER A 78 -3.36 -4.75 -13.51
CA SER A 78 -3.23 -4.99 -14.96
C SER A 78 -3.86 -3.86 -15.80
N TRP A 79 -4.88 -3.19 -15.26
CA TRP A 79 -5.54 -2.04 -15.88
C TRP A 79 -4.75 -0.73 -15.81
N ARG A 80 -3.71 -0.65 -14.96
CA ARG A 80 -2.91 0.57 -14.72
C ARG A 80 -1.59 0.57 -15.49
N ASN A 81 -0.92 -0.57 -15.54
CA ASN A 81 0.41 -0.67 -16.15
C ASN A 81 0.40 -1.47 -17.47
N GLY A 82 -0.77 -1.92 -17.93
CA GLY A 82 -0.94 -2.69 -19.17
C GLY A 82 -0.19 -4.03 -19.20
N MET A 83 0.36 -4.46 -18.06
CA MET A 83 1.22 -5.65 -17.94
C MET A 83 0.66 -6.62 -16.91
N LYS A 84 0.90 -7.92 -17.17
CA LYS A 84 0.65 -8.97 -16.17
C LYS A 84 1.56 -8.77 -14.96
N ARG A 85 1.07 -9.14 -13.76
CA ARG A 85 1.78 -9.00 -12.48
C ARG A 85 3.20 -9.57 -12.49
N TYR A 86 3.41 -10.70 -13.16
CA TYR A 86 4.73 -11.32 -13.29
C TYR A 86 5.73 -10.41 -14.04
N ASN A 87 5.34 -9.91 -15.20
CA ASN A 87 6.17 -9.00 -16.01
C ASN A 87 6.46 -7.68 -15.29
N TRP A 88 5.53 -7.20 -14.45
CA TRP A 88 5.77 -6.03 -13.62
C TRP A 88 6.86 -6.29 -12.58
N ARG A 89 6.85 -7.45 -11.92
CA ARG A 89 7.89 -7.81 -10.94
C ARG A 89 9.26 -7.96 -11.57
N GLU A 90 9.34 -8.49 -12.78
CA GLU A 90 10.61 -8.51 -13.52
C GLU A 90 11.12 -7.10 -13.77
N LYS A 91 10.28 -6.15 -14.21
CA LYS A 91 10.69 -4.74 -14.38
C LYS A 91 11.15 -4.06 -13.09
N VAL A 92 10.45 -4.32 -11.98
CA VAL A 92 10.88 -3.83 -10.67
C VAL A 92 12.22 -4.46 -10.30
N GLY A 93 12.39 -5.76 -10.57
CA GLY A 93 13.64 -6.47 -10.38
C GLY A 93 14.79 -5.84 -11.17
N ASP A 94 14.58 -5.63 -12.47
CA ASP A 94 15.56 -4.99 -13.38
C ASP A 94 16.01 -3.63 -12.85
N PHE A 95 15.08 -2.81 -12.34
CA PHE A 95 15.40 -1.50 -11.75
C PHE A 95 16.28 -1.61 -10.49
N TRP A 96 16.05 -2.64 -9.67
CA TRP A 96 16.79 -2.88 -8.42
C TRP A 96 17.99 -3.82 -8.59
N GLY A 97 18.27 -4.30 -9.80
CA GLY A 97 19.33 -5.28 -10.06
C GLY A 97 19.10 -6.65 -9.43
N ILE A 98 17.85 -7.05 -9.21
CA ILE A 98 17.45 -8.35 -8.62
C ILE A 98 16.45 -9.08 -9.53
N THR A 99 16.21 -10.36 -9.30
CA THR A 99 15.22 -11.11 -10.11
C THR A 99 13.78 -10.79 -9.69
N GLY A 100 12.80 -10.98 -10.59
CA GLY A 100 11.38 -10.92 -10.22
C GLY A 100 10.99 -11.92 -9.12
N GLY A 101 11.72 -13.04 -9.01
CA GLY A 101 11.59 -13.99 -7.92
C GLY A 101 12.02 -13.41 -6.57
N ASP A 102 13.13 -12.68 -6.54
CA ASP A 102 13.63 -12.02 -5.33
C ASP A 102 12.74 -10.84 -4.92
N VAL A 103 12.19 -10.10 -5.88
CA VAL A 103 11.11 -9.12 -5.63
C VAL A 103 9.95 -9.78 -4.91
N ASN A 104 9.51 -10.97 -5.34
CA ASN A 104 8.42 -11.68 -4.67
C ASN A 104 8.78 -12.12 -3.23
N LYS A 105 10.04 -12.52 -2.98
CA LYS A 105 10.51 -12.85 -1.62
C LYS A 105 10.51 -11.61 -0.72
N VAL A 106 11.05 -10.49 -1.21
CA VAL A 106 11.09 -9.21 -0.47
C VAL A 106 9.67 -8.74 -0.14
N VAL A 107 8.76 -8.75 -1.12
CA VAL A 107 7.36 -8.38 -0.92
C VAL A 107 6.68 -9.29 0.11
N GLY A 108 6.88 -10.61 0.02
CA GLY A 108 6.31 -11.57 0.96
C GLY A 108 6.82 -11.36 2.40
N GLY A 109 8.13 -11.13 2.55
CA GLY A 109 8.76 -10.83 3.84
C GLY A 109 8.26 -9.52 4.44
N ALA A 110 8.24 -8.46 3.64
CA ALA A 110 7.77 -7.14 4.06
C ALA A 110 6.30 -7.14 4.50
N LEU A 111 5.43 -7.84 3.77
CA LEU A 111 4.01 -7.97 4.15
C LEU A 111 3.84 -8.74 5.46
N LYS A 112 4.68 -9.75 5.72
CA LYS A 112 4.67 -10.49 6.98
C LYS A 112 5.14 -9.60 8.13
N GLU A 113 6.26 -8.92 7.97
CA GLU A 113 6.82 -8.03 8.99
C GLU A 113 5.89 -6.86 9.34
N MET A 114 5.24 -6.27 8.32
CA MET A 114 4.20 -5.27 8.55
C MET A 114 2.98 -5.86 9.28
N CYS A 115 2.57 -7.07 8.93
CA CYS A 115 1.45 -7.74 9.59
C CYS A 115 1.78 -8.04 11.06
N ASP A 116 3.01 -8.46 11.35
CA ASP A 116 3.53 -8.72 12.69
C ASP A 116 3.56 -7.43 13.52
N SER A 117 4.02 -6.31 12.93
CA SER A 117 3.99 -4.99 13.56
C SER A 117 2.56 -4.52 13.87
N LEU A 118 1.65 -4.60 12.90
CA LEU A 118 0.25 -4.15 13.05
C LEU A 118 -0.57 -4.99 14.03
N ASN A 119 -0.23 -6.27 14.19
CA ASN A 119 -0.85 -7.16 15.18
C ASN A 119 -0.26 -6.98 16.58
N GLY A 120 0.76 -6.13 16.72
CA GLY A 120 1.46 -5.91 17.97
C GLY A 120 2.13 -7.19 18.45
N VAL A 121 2.97 -7.83 17.61
CA VAL A 121 3.86 -8.91 18.08
C VAL A 121 4.46 -8.46 19.40
N ALA A 122 4.07 -9.20 20.45
CA ALA A 122 4.59 -9.05 21.79
C ALA A 122 6.10 -9.00 21.67
N VAL A 123 6.69 -7.85 22.01
CA VAL A 123 8.13 -7.77 22.21
C VAL A 123 8.41 -8.67 23.41
N THR A 124 8.70 -9.96 23.15
CA THR A 124 9.39 -10.80 24.12
C THR A 124 10.79 -10.22 24.23
N ASN A 125 10.94 -9.26 25.13
CA ASN A 125 12.24 -8.88 25.67
C ASN A 125 12.77 -10.14 26.37
N GLY A 126 13.62 -10.89 25.66
CA GLY A 126 14.43 -11.96 26.24
C GLY A 126 15.53 -11.38 27.11
#